data_AF-A0A2P1PLI3-F1
#
_entry.id   AF-A0A2P1PLI3-F1
#
_cell.length_a   1.000
_cell.length_b   1.000
_cell.length_c   1.000
_cell.angle_alpha   90.00
_cell.angle_beta   90.00
_cell.angle_gamma   90.00
#
_symmetry.space_group_name_H-M   'P 1'
#
loop_
_entity.id
_entity.type
_entity.pdbx_description
1 polymer ?
#
loop_
_entity_poly.entity_id
_entity_poly.type
_entity_poly.pdbx_seq_one_letter_code
_entity_poly.pdbx_strand_id
1 'polypeptide(L)'
;MLSLYRLTNLWDALIARLRAVGEVLPRLIMRIVMGWEFFEAGREKLYGENWFGAIQDQFPFPFSRIPADISWEIATWFELIGAFCLWFGLFTRFFAFQLLFLTFVATAAVHWPDMWSMWGDLLKGYSISDNGHGNFKLPLLFIVMLLPLIFNGPGKLSVDHLLSKFFKTADYPQPINDGYAWGVGALVLGIPFLMLLPMFGAALVAVGIGLMLGERFLRG
;
A
#
# COMPACT_ATOMS: atom_id res chain seq x y z
N MET A 1 42.19 -22.43 -12.06
CA MET A 1 41.50 -22.07 -10.80
C MET A 1 41.22 -20.57 -10.79
N LEU A 2 39.96 -20.15 -10.80
CA LEU A 2 39.62 -18.75 -10.54
C LEU A 2 40.00 -18.44 -9.08
N SER A 3 40.81 -17.41 -8.84
CA SER A 3 41.12 -17.00 -7.48
C SER A 3 39.87 -16.42 -6.81
N LEU A 4 39.76 -16.58 -5.49
CA LEU A 4 38.65 -16.04 -4.69
C LEU A 4 38.41 -14.54 -4.93
N TYR A 5 39.50 -13.80 -5.17
CA TYR A 5 39.46 -12.37 -5.54
C TYR A 5 38.77 -12.11 -6.89
N ARG A 6 38.97 -12.97 -7.90
CA ARG A 6 38.27 -12.82 -9.19
C ARG A 6 36.79 -13.17 -9.07
N LEU A 7 36.43 -14.13 -8.24
CA LEU A 7 35.03 -14.51 -7.99
C LEU A 7 34.25 -13.40 -7.28
N THR A 8 34.85 -12.80 -6.24
CA THR A 8 34.24 -11.66 -5.50
C THR A 8 34.06 -10.44 -6.40
N ASN A 9 35.07 -10.07 -7.20
CA ASN A 9 34.93 -8.96 -8.15
C ASN A 9 33.86 -9.21 -9.22
N LEU A 10 33.76 -10.45 -9.74
CA LEU A 10 32.72 -10.80 -10.71
C LEU A 10 31.32 -10.73 -10.06
N TRP A 11 31.21 -11.20 -8.82
CA TRP A 11 29.98 -11.12 -8.04
C TRP A 11 29.54 -9.67 -7.83
N ASP A 12 30.44 -8.80 -7.36
CA ASP A 12 30.14 -7.38 -7.15
C ASP A 12 29.73 -6.69 -8.45
N ALA A 13 30.42 -7.01 -9.55
CA ALA A 13 30.10 -6.51 -10.88
C ALA A 13 28.71 -6.97 -11.35
N LEU A 14 28.32 -8.21 -11.07
CA LEU A 14 27.00 -8.75 -11.38
C LEU A 14 25.92 -8.06 -10.54
N ILE A 15 26.11 -7.98 -9.22
CA ILE A 15 25.16 -7.35 -8.30
C ILE A 15 24.96 -5.87 -8.65
N ALA A 16 26.02 -5.14 -8.99
CA ALA A 16 25.91 -3.74 -9.42
C ALA A 16 24.99 -3.58 -10.64
N ARG A 17 25.08 -4.48 -11.63
CA ARG A 17 24.21 -4.47 -12.82
C ARG A 17 22.77 -4.82 -12.48
N LEU A 18 22.56 -5.84 -11.63
CA LEU A 18 21.22 -6.19 -11.15
C LEU A 18 20.57 -5.05 -10.37
N ARG A 19 21.33 -4.34 -9.52
CA ARG A 19 20.83 -3.15 -8.80
C ARG A 19 20.43 -2.05 -9.77
N ALA A 20 21.19 -1.81 -10.83
CA ALA A 20 20.84 -0.81 -11.84
C ALA A 20 19.47 -1.10 -12.49
N VAL A 21 19.19 -2.36 -12.83
CA VAL A 21 17.88 -2.80 -13.34
C VAL A 21 16.81 -2.76 -12.24
N GLY A 22 17.18 -3.09 -11.00
CA GLY A 22 16.32 -3.04 -9.80
C GLY A 22 15.77 -1.65 -9.49
N GLU A 23 16.45 -0.58 -9.93
CA GLU A 23 15.94 0.79 -9.83
C GLU A 23 14.81 1.12 -10.85
N VAL A 24 14.45 0.19 -11.73
CA VAL A 24 13.45 0.42 -12.77
C VAL A 24 12.40 -0.67 -12.75
N LEU A 25 12.83 -1.91 -12.96
CA LEU A 25 11.94 -3.00 -13.36
C LEU A 25 10.96 -3.44 -12.25
N PRO A 26 11.39 -3.71 -10.99
CA PRO A 26 10.46 -4.15 -9.94
C PRO A 26 9.35 -3.13 -9.66
N ARG A 27 9.68 -1.83 -9.61
CA ARG A 27 8.70 -0.76 -9.35
C ARG A 27 7.74 -0.56 -10.52
N LEU A 28 8.21 -0.74 -11.75
CA LEU A 28 7.34 -0.75 -12.92
C LEU A 28 6.37 -1.95 -12.89
N ILE A 29 6.89 -3.16 -12.66
CA ILE A 29 6.07 -4.37 -12.60
C ILE A 29 5.02 -4.26 -11.50
N MET A 30 5.40 -3.83 -10.30
CA MET A 30 4.46 -3.61 -9.19
C MET A 30 3.36 -2.63 -9.59
N ARG A 31 3.68 -1.52 -10.26
CA ARG A 31 2.68 -0.56 -10.74
C ARG A 31 1.75 -1.14 -11.80
N ILE A 32 2.28 -1.92 -12.75
CA ILE A 32 1.48 -2.55 -13.80
C ILE A 32 0.50 -3.55 -13.19
N VAL A 33 0.99 -4.46 -12.35
CA VAL A 33 0.17 -5.48 -11.71
C VAL A 33 -0.86 -4.84 -10.80
N MET A 34 -0.45 -3.98 -9.86
CA MET A 34 -1.40 -3.34 -8.95
C MET A 34 -2.42 -2.47 -9.70
N GLY A 35 -1.98 -1.73 -10.72
CA GLY A 35 -2.90 -0.95 -11.54
C GLY A 35 -3.91 -1.83 -12.27
N TRP A 36 -3.53 -3.03 -12.72
CA TRP A 36 -4.47 -3.96 -13.34
C TRP A 36 -5.53 -4.45 -12.37
N GLU A 37 -5.13 -4.94 -11.20
CA GLU A 37 -6.06 -5.46 -10.19
C GLU A 37 -7.10 -4.41 -9.75
N PHE A 38 -6.66 -3.17 -9.50
CA PHE A 38 -7.60 -2.10 -9.13
C PHE A 38 -8.42 -1.58 -10.31
N PHE A 39 -7.91 -1.66 -11.54
CA PHE A 39 -8.70 -1.33 -12.72
C PHE A 39 -9.85 -2.31 -12.92
N GLU A 40 -9.61 -3.61 -12.74
CA GLU A 40 -10.66 -4.63 -12.80
C GLU A 40 -11.69 -4.41 -11.69
N ALA A 41 -11.25 -4.23 -10.43
CA ALA A 41 -12.14 -3.96 -9.31
C ALA A 41 -13.00 -2.70 -9.51
N GLY A 42 -12.41 -1.63 -10.04
CA GLY A 42 -13.13 -0.38 -10.34
C GLY A 42 -14.12 -0.55 -11.50
N ARG A 43 -13.77 -1.35 -12.52
CA ARG A 43 -14.69 -1.64 -13.63
C ARG A 43 -15.89 -2.47 -13.20
N GLU A 44 -15.67 -3.46 -12.34
CA GLU A 44 -16.75 -4.25 -11.76
C GLU A 44 -17.74 -3.35 -11.01
N LYS A 45 -17.26 -2.31 -10.30
CA LYS A 45 -18.14 -1.35 -9.63
C LYS A 45 -18.80 -0.35 -10.59
N LEU A 46 -18.09 0.08 -11.64
CA LEU A 46 -18.61 1.03 -12.62
C LEU A 46 -19.77 0.45 -13.44
N TYR A 47 -19.70 -0.84 -13.78
CA TYR A 47 -20.68 -1.51 -14.63
C TYR A 47 -21.60 -2.47 -13.87
N GLY A 48 -21.34 -2.69 -12.57
CA GLY A 48 -22.12 -3.56 -11.71
C GLY A 48 -23.21 -2.83 -10.93
N GLU A 49 -23.93 -3.59 -10.12
CA GLU A 49 -24.93 -3.07 -9.20
C GLU A 49 -24.29 -2.76 -7.83
N ASN A 50 -24.70 -1.66 -7.22
CA ASN A 50 -24.19 -1.23 -5.92
C ASN A 50 -24.63 -2.18 -4.81
N TRP A 51 -23.75 -3.10 -4.43
CA TRP A 51 -23.98 -4.05 -3.33
C TRP A 51 -23.54 -3.53 -1.95
N PHE A 52 -22.91 -2.34 -1.85
CA PHE A 52 -22.51 -1.77 -0.56
C PHE A 52 -23.71 -1.51 0.35
N GLY A 53 -24.90 -1.27 -0.22
CA GLY A 53 -26.13 -1.07 0.56
C GLY A 53 -26.52 -2.31 1.39
N ALA A 54 -26.19 -3.51 0.91
CA ALA A 54 -26.51 -4.76 1.61
C ALA A 54 -25.58 -5.04 2.81
N ILE A 55 -24.42 -4.39 2.87
CA ILE A 55 -23.38 -4.62 3.89
C ILE A 55 -22.97 -3.32 4.61
N GLN A 56 -23.80 -2.27 4.55
CA GLN A 56 -23.44 -0.94 5.06
C GLN A 56 -23.04 -0.94 6.54
N ASP A 57 -23.67 -1.79 7.34
CA ASP A 57 -23.42 -1.97 8.76
C ASP A 57 -22.09 -2.69 9.06
N GLN A 58 -21.53 -3.41 8.09
CA GLN A 58 -20.25 -4.11 8.19
C GLN A 58 -19.05 -3.19 7.93
N PHE A 59 -19.27 -2.01 7.34
CA PHE A 59 -18.19 -1.05 7.10
C PHE A 59 -17.64 -0.47 8.43
N PRO A 60 -16.31 -0.29 8.55
CA PRO A 60 -15.74 0.40 9.70
C PRO A 60 -16.19 1.87 9.74
N PHE A 61 -16.31 2.44 10.94
CA PHE A 61 -16.53 3.88 11.09
C PHE A 61 -15.37 4.67 10.44
N PRO A 62 -15.61 5.77 9.71
CA PRO A 62 -16.90 6.45 9.54
C PRO A 62 -17.76 5.94 8.37
N PHE A 63 -17.30 4.97 7.60
CA PHE A 63 -17.96 4.52 6.36
C PHE A 63 -19.33 3.87 6.60
N SER A 64 -19.55 3.23 7.76
CA SER A 64 -20.90 2.77 8.16
C SER A 64 -21.94 3.88 8.33
N ARG A 65 -21.51 5.15 8.40
CA ARG A 65 -22.40 6.32 8.50
C ARG A 65 -22.49 7.10 7.19
N ILE A 66 -21.69 6.75 6.19
CA ILE A 66 -21.74 7.36 4.86
C ILE A 66 -22.74 6.55 4.02
N PRO A 67 -23.62 7.20 3.24
CA PRO A 67 -24.52 6.50 2.33
C PRO A 67 -23.76 5.58 1.37
N ALA A 68 -24.30 4.38 1.14
CA ALA A 68 -23.65 3.36 0.33
C ALA A 68 -23.32 3.83 -1.09
N ASP A 69 -24.17 4.65 -1.70
CA ASP A 69 -23.94 5.21 -3.05
C ASP A 69 -22.70 6.11 -3.08
N ILE A 70 -22.52 6.96 -2.07
CA ILE A 70 -21.34 7.83 -1.98
C ILE A 70 -20.08 6.98 -1.78
N SER A 71 -20.11 6.00 -0.87
CA SER A 71 -18.98 5.10 -0.64
C SER A 71 -18.63 4.29 -1.89
N TRP A 72 -19.64 3.82 -2.64
CA TRP A 72 -19.48 3.08 -3.89
C TRP A 72 -18.82 3.93 -4.98
N GLU A 73 -19.33 5.14 -5.20
CA GLU A 73 -18.77 6.07 -6.19
C GLU A 73 -17.34 6.46 -5.86
N ILE A 74 -17.06 6.80 -4.59
CA ILE A 74 -15.72 7.14 -4.13
C ILE A 74 -14.76 5.97 -4.36
N ALA A 75 -15.13 4.75 -3.95
CA ALA A 75 -14.31 3.57 -4.16
C ALA A 75 -14.04 3.32 -5.65
N THR A 76 -15.08 3.37 -6.48
CA THR A 76 -15.01 3.18 -7.94
C THR A 76 -14.00 4.14 -8.57
N TRP A 77 -14.11 5.43 -8.27
CA TRP A 77 -13.25 6.44 -8.89
C TRP A 77 -11.82 6.40 -8.36
N PHE A 78 -11.61 6.13 -7.06
CA PHE A 78 -10.25 5.96 -6.54
C PHE A 78 -9.56 4.72 -7.12
N GLU A 79 -10.29 3.62 -7.32
CA GLU A 79 -9.76 2.41 -7.97
C GLU A 79 -9.39 2.69 -9.44
N LEU A 80 -10.28 3.28 -10.22
CA LEU A 80 -10.02 3.54 -11.64
C LEU A 80 -8.93 4.60 -11.85
N ILE A 81 -9.05 5.77 -11.21
CA ILE A 81 -8.06 6.85 -11.36
C ILE A 81 -6.72 6.38 -10.76
N GLY A 82 -6.76 5.72 -9.60
CA GLY A 82 -5.58 5.16 -8.97
C GLY A 82 -4.86 4.17 -9.86
N ALA A 83 -5.58 3.27 -10.53
CA ALA A 83 -5.02 2.33 -11.48
C ALA A 83 -4.26 3.02 -12.63
N PHE A 84 -4.90 3.99 -13.29
CA PHE A 84 -4.25 4.76 -14.36
C PHE A 84 -3.02 5.52 -13.84
N CYS A 85 -3.15 6.16 -12.68
CA CYS A 85 -2.05 6.87 -12.04
C CYS A 85 -0.88 5.93 -11.68
N LEU A 86 -1.14 4.70 -11.22
CA LEU A 86 -0.10 3.71 -11.00
C LEU A 86 0.59 3.31 -12.31
N TRP A 87 -0.15 2.96 -13.37
CA TRP A 87 0.43 2.55 -14.66
C TRP A 87 1.39 3.60 -15.22
N PHE A 88 0.99 4.86 -15.26
CA PHE A 88 1.86 5.94 -15.73
C PHE A 88 2.89 6.38 -14.68
N GLY A 89 2.67 6.03 -13.42
CA GLY A 89 3.51 6.44 -12.29
C GLY A 89 3.37 7.93 -12.02
N LEU A 90 2.13 8.43 -11.97
CA LEU A 90 1.75 9.80 -11.67
C LEU A 90 1.13 9.86 -10.26
N PHE A 91 1.65 10.72 -9.40
CA PHE A 91 1.28 10.82 -7.99
C PHE A 91 1.27 9.46 -7.28
N THR A 92 2.29 8.64 -7.56
CA THR A 92 2.28 7.21 -7.21
C THR A 92 2.14 6.97 -5.72
N ARG A 93 2.82 7.76 -4.87
CA ARG A 93 2.73 7.58 -3.41
C ARG A 93 1.33 7.87 -2.87
N PHE A 94 0.68 8.88 -3.44
CA PHE A 94 -0.67 9.27 -3.05
C PHE A 94 -1.68 8.17 -3.41
N PHE A 95 -1.69 7.73 -4.67
CA PHE A 95 -2.62 6.69 -5.10
C PHE A 95 -2.30 5.33 -4.50
N ALA A 96 -1.03 4.96 -4.33
CA ALA A 96 -0.68 3.72 -3.63
C ALA A 96 -1.18 3.73 -2.17
N PHE A 97 -1.08 4.85 -1.46
CA PHE A 97 -1.61 4.98 -0.10
C PHE A 97 -3.14 4.97 -0.06
N GLN A 98 -3.80 5.65 -1.00
CA GLN A 98 -5.27 5.62 -1.11
C GLN A 98 -5.79 4.20 -1.37
N LEU A 99 -5.19 3.48 -2.33
CA LEU A 99 -5.54 2.11 -2.66
C LEU A 99 -5.23 1.15 -1.51
N LEU A 100 -4.14 1.39 -0.77
CA LEU A 100 -3.84 0.66 0.46
C LEU A 100 -4.96 0.87 1.49
N PHE A 101 -5.34 2.11 1.77
CA PHE A 101 -6.40 2.44 2.71
C PHE A 101 -7.75 1.81 2.31
N LEU A 102 -8.12 1.91 1.03
CA LEU A 102 -9.31 1.28 0.47
C LEU A 102 -9.28 -0.25 0.68
N THR A 103 -8.13 -0.89 0.45
CA THR A 103 -7.94 -2.33 0.65
C THR A 103 -8.18 -2.72 2.10
N PHE A 104 -7.74 -1.92 3.07
CA PHE A 104 -8.02 -2.15 4.49
C PHE A 104 -9.51 -2.04 4.82
N VAL A 105 -10.21 -1.02 4.29
CA VAL A 105 -11.66 -0.85 4.50
C VAL A 105 -12.43 -2.02 3.89
N ALA A 106 -12.12 -2.41 2.65
CA ALA A 106 -12.73 -3.54 1.98
C ALA A 106 -12.46 -4.86 2.71
N THR A 107 -11.23 -5.02 3.22
CA THR A 107 -10.87 -6.20 4.02
C THR A 107 -11.72 -6.26 5.28
N ALA A 108 -11.83 -5.16 6.03
CA ALA A 108 -12.61 -5.10 7.25
C ALA A 108 -14.10 -5.41 7.00
N ALA A 109 -14.66 -4.93 5.89
CA ALA A 109 -16.07 -5.08 5.58
C ALA A 109 -16.44 -6.45 4.98
N VAL A 110 -15.55 -7.09 4.20
CA VAL A 110 -15.94 -8.25 3.36
C VAL A 110 -15.02 -9.46 3.51
N HIS A 111 -13.76 -9.27 3.91
CA HIS A 111 -12.77 -10.36 3.88
C HIS A 111 -12.26 -10.77 5.26
N TRP A 112 -12.64 -10.05 6.31
CA TRP A 112 -12.18 -10.29 7.66
C TRP A 112 -13.03 -11.36 8.36
N PRO A 113 -12.43 -12.34 9.05
CA PRO A 113 -13.18 -13.38 9.75
C PRO A 113 -13.89 -12.86 11.01
N ASP A 114 -15.13 -13.30 11.20
CA ASP A 114 -15.93 -13.02 12.40
C ASP A 114 -15.36 -13.66 13.68
N MET A 115 -14.54 -14.72 13.56
CA MET A 115 -14.05 -15.49 14.71
C MET A 115 -12.55 -15.29 14.96
N TRP A 116 -12.21 -14.32 15.82
CA TRP A 116 -10.89 -14.15 16.44
C TRP A 116 -10.62 -15.19 17.55
N SER A 117 -11.31 -16.33 17.58
CA SER A 117 -11.03 -17.35 18.60
C SER A 117 -9.79 -18.16 18.22
N MET A 118 -8.64 -17.70 18.72
CA MET A 118 -7.28 -18.23 18.56
C MET A 118 -6.63 -17.97 17.19
N TRP A 119 -5.37 -17.48 17.23
CA TRP A 119 -4.48 -17.24 16.09
C TRP A 119 -4.38 -18.39 15.06
N GLY A 120 -4.80 -19.61 15.43
CA GLY A 120 -4.90 -20.77 14.54
C GLY A 120 -6.02 -20.68 13.49
N ASP A 121 -7.11 -19.96 13.76
CA ASP A 121 -8.21 -19.78 12.80
C ASP A 121 -7.91 -18.67 11.78
N LEU A 122 -7.06 -17.69 12.13
CA LEU A 122 -6.62 -16.64 11.21
C LEU A 122 -5.83 -17.21 10.02
N LEU A 123 -4.98 -18.22 10.26
CA LEU A 123 -4.26 -18.91 9.19
C LEU A 123 -5.20 -19.63 8.21
N LYS A 124 -6.41 -20.00 8.63
CA LYS A 124 -7.42 -20.62 7.76
C LYS A 124 -8.06 -19.60 6.81
N GLY A 125 -8.12 -18.33 7.20
CA GLY A 125 -8.57 -17.21 6.36
C GLY A 125 -7.54 -16.71 5.34
N TYR A 126 -6.31 -17.22 5.41
CA TYR A 126 -5.30 -17.08 4.35
C TYR A 126 -5.59 -18.06 3.18
N SER A 127 -6.83 -18.05 2.69
CA SER A 127 -7.31 -18.84 1.55
C SER A 127 -7.65 -17.91 0.37
N ILE A 128 -7.85 -18.50 -0.82
CA ILE A 128 -8.44 -17.83 -1.99
C ILE A 128 -9.92 -18.24 -2.16
N SER A 129 -10.37 -19.23 -1.37
CA SER A 129 -11.74 -19.75 -1.34
C SER A 129 -12.44 -19.35 -0.06
N ASP A 130 -13.66 -18.82 -0.16
CA ASP A 130 -14.47 -18.48 1.00
C ASP A 130 -15.10 -19.74 1.60
N ASN A 131 -14.55 -20.18 2.73
CA ASN A 131 -15.07 -21.28 3.54
C ASN A 131 -15.58 -20.78 4.91
N GLY A 132 -15.96 -19.50 5.03
CA GLY A 132 -16.45 -18.92 6.28
C GLY A 132 -15.36 -18.62 7.33
N HIS A 133 -14.09 -18.57 6.92
CA HIS A 133 -12.95 -18.25 7.78
C HIS A 133 -12.20 -16.97 7.36
N GLY A 134 -12.80 -16.16 6.48
CA GLY A 134 -12.17 -15.01 5.83
C GLY A 134 -11.49 -15.38 4.50
N ASN A 135 -11.30 -14.38 3.63
CA ASN A 135 -10.64 -14.51 2.32
C ASN A 135 -9.69 -13.32 2.11
N PHE A 136 -8.73 -13.15 3.05
CA PHE A 136 -7.89 -11.96 3.11
C PHE A 136 -6.52 -12.14 2.44
N LYS A 137 -6.22 -13.31 1.85
CA LYS A 137 -4.93 -13.57 1.21
C LYS A 137 -4.63 -12.60 0.08
N LEU A 138 -5.59 -12.38 -0.82
CA LEU A 138 -5.41 -11.47 -1.95
C LEU A 138 -5.28 -10.00 -1.48
N PRO A 139 -6.16 -9.48 -0.60
CA PRO A 139 -5.96 -8.17 0.01
C PRO A 139 -4.60 -8.00 0.71
N LEU A 140 -4.12 -9.02 1.44
CA LEU A 140 -2.81 -8.98 2.08
C LEU A 140 -1.66 -8.86 1.07
N LEU A 141 -1.75 -9.58 -0.06
CA LEU A 141 -0.75 -9.44 -1.12
C LEU A 141 -0.78 -8.04 -1.72
N PHE A 142 -1.96 -7.44 -1.91
CA PHE A 142 -2.09 -6.06 -2.41
C PHE A 142 -1.44 -5.08 -1.44
N ILE A 143 -1.71 -5.21 -0.14
CA ILE A 143 -1.06 -4.43 0.91
C ILE A 143 0.46 -4.53 0.78
N VAL A 144 1.01 -5.74 0.74
CA VAL A 144 2.46 -5.98 0.65
C VAL A 144 3.06 -5.38 -0.64
N MET A 145 2.35 -5.45 -1.76
CA MET A 145 2.82 -4.94 -3.05
C MET A 145 2.72 -3.41 -3.17
N LEU A 146 1.81 -2.77 -2.44
CA LEU A 146 1.69 -1.30 -2.41
C LEU A 146 2.73 -0.64 -1.51
N LEU A 147 3.18 -1.29 -0.42
CA LEU A 147 4.16 -0.70 0.51
C LEU A 147 5.46 -0.23 -0.18
N PRO A 148 6.10 -1.02 -1.08
CA PRO A 148 7.27 -0.55 -1.82
C PRO A 148 6.99 0.69 -2.67
N LEU A 149 5.79 0.86 -3.23
CA LEU A 149 5.43 2.04 -4.01
C LEU A 149 5.24 3.28 -3.15
N ILE A 150 4.77 3.12 -1.91
CA ILE A 150 4.65 4.21 -0.93
C ILE A 150 6.03 4.65 -0.44
N PHE A 151 6.85 3.70 0.04
CA PHE A 151 8.14 4.03 0.66
C PHE A 151 9.25 4.34 -0.36
N ASN A 152 9.36 3.57 -1.44
CA ASN A 152 10.41 3.75 -2.44
C ASN A 152 9.97 4.62 -3.63
N GLY A 153 8.66 4.80 -3.81
CA GLY A 153 8.11 5.63 -4.87
C GLY A 153 7.99 4.94 -6.23
N PRO A 154 7.84 5.75 -7.30
CA PRO A 154 7.38 5.29 -8.62
C PRO A 154 8.45 4.59 -9.48
N GLY A 155 9.73 4.78 -9.16
CA GLY A 155 10.85 4.36 -10.01
C GLY A 155 11.16 5.34 -11.14
N LYS A 156 12.28 5.12 -11.83
CA LYS A 156 12.79 6.04 -12.87
C LYS A 156 11.96 6.05 -14.15
N LEU A 157 11.22 4.98 -14.44
CA LEU A 157 10.33 4.91 -15.59
C LEU A 157 8.91 5.33 -15.19
N SER A 158 8.73 6.59 -14.80
CA SER A 158 7.45 7.13 -14.32
C SER A 158 7.27 8.59 -14.70
N VAL A 159 6.01 9.04 -14.78
CA VAL A 159 5.70 10.46 -14.97
C VAL A 159 6.22 11.30 -13.81
N ASP A 160 6.12 10.82 -12.57
CA ASP A 160 6.68 11.49 -11.37
C ASP A 160 8.18 11.79 -11.53
N HIS A 161 8.95 10.85 -12.08
CA HIS A 161 10.39 11.05 -12.36
C HIS A 161 10.63 12.03 -13.52
N LEU A 162 9.74 12.08 -14.51
CA LEU A 162 9.84 13.09 -15.57
C LEU A 162 9.52 14.49 -15.02
N LEU A 163 8.49 14.61 -14.18
CA LEU A 163 8.12 15.85 -13.52
C LEU A 163 9.19 16.34 -12.56
N SER A 164 9.84 15.45 -11.80
CA SER A 164 10.93 15.83 -10.90
C SER A 164 12.08 16.50 -11.65
N LYS A 165 12.44 15.96 -12.82
CA LYS A 165 13.44 16.55 -13.71
C LYS A 165 12.98 17.87 -14.32
N PHE A 166 11.71 17.93 -14.76
CA PHE A 166 11.15 19.14 -15.36
C PHE A 166 11.10 20.31 -14.36
N PHE A 167 10.66 20.05 -13.13
CA PHE A 167 10.60 21.04 -12.05
C PHE A 167 11.92 21.21 -11.28
N LYS A 168 12.98 20.51 -11.68
CA LYS A 168 14.31 20.53 -11.03
C LYS A 168 14.25 20.24 -9.52
N THR A 169 13.33 19.39 -9.10
CA THR A 169 13.25 18.91 -7.71
C THR A 169 14.21 17.74 -7.51
N ALA A 170 14.58 17.47 -6.26
CA ALA A 170 15.37 16.28 -5.93
C ALA A 170 14.63 15.01 -6.39
N ASP A 171 15.25 14.27 -7.29
CA ASP A 171 14.65 13.11 -7.97
C ASP A 171 14.56 11.88 -7.06
N TYR A 172 15.63 11.66 -6.27
CA TYR A 172 15.72 10.67 -5.18
C TYR A 172 16.55 11.30 -4.05
N PRO A 173 15.94 12.01 -3.10
CA PRO A 173 16.67 12.53 -1.95
C PRO A 173 17.28 11.36 -1.14
N GLN A 174 18.43 11.62 -0.53
CA GLN A 174 19.04 10.64 0.37
C GLN A 174 18.09 10.36 1.55
N PRO A 175 17.96 9.10 2.00
CA PRO A 175 17.08 8.77 3.11
C PRO A 175 17.57 9.46 4.38
N ILE A 176 16.64 10.14 5.07
CA ILE A 176 16.86 10.68 6.40
C ILE A 176 16.28 9.65 7.39
N ASN A 177 17.09 9.24 8.36
CA ASN A 177 16.71 8.27 9.37
C ASN A 177 16.62 8.97 10.74
N ASP A 178 15.48 9.61 10.99
CA ASP A 178 15.19 10.35 12.22
C ASP A 178 13.81 9.98 12.79
N GLY A 179 13.43 10.57 13.93
CA GLY A 179 12.12 10.31 14.54
C GLY A 179 10.94 10.73 13.65
N TYR A 180 11.11 11.72 12.75
CA TYR A 180 10.08 12.04 11.76
C TYR A 180 9.91 10.93 10.73
N ALA A 181 10.99 10.32 10.23
CA ALA A 181 10.94 9.24 9.27
C ALA A 181 10.18 8.02 9.82
N TRP A 182 10.52 7.58 11.03
CA TRP A 182 9.80 6.49 11.71
C TRP A 182 8.39 6.90 12.10
N GLY A 183 8.18 8.16 12.48
CA GLY A 183 6.86 8.71 12.74
C GLY A 183 5.93 8.62 11.53
N VAL A 184 6.39 9.07 10.37
CA VAL A 184 5.63 9.02 9.11
C VAL A 184 5.38 7.56 8.71
N GLY A 185 6.40 6.70 8.83
CA GLY A 185 6.24 5.27 8.56
C GLY A 185 5.18 4.61 9.44
N ALA A 186 5.15 4.95 10.73
CA ALA A 186 4.13 4.46 11.66
C ALA A 186 2.73 4.99 11.30
N LEU A 187 2.59 6.23 10.83
CA LEU A 187 1.30 6.77 10.37
C LEU A 187 0.81 6.12 9.07
N VAL A 188 1.71 5.86 8.11
CA VAL A 188 1.39 5.18 6.84
C VAL A 188 0.76 3.81 7.09
N LEU A 189 1.19 3.10 8.13
CA LEU A 189 0.60 1.82 8.51
C LEU A 189 -0.58 2.00 9.47
N GLY A 190 -0.43 2.84 10.49
CA GLY A 190 -1.39 3.01 11.58
C GLY A 190 -2.75 3.52 11.11
N ILE A 191 -2.79 4.45 10.15
CA ILE A 191 -4.04 5.02 9.65
C ILE A 191 -4.92 3.95 8.97
N PRO A 192 -4.45 3.17 7.99
CA PRO A 192 -5.21 2.04 7.46
C PRO A 192 -5.59 1.00 8.53
N PHE A 193 -4.70 0.70 9.48
CA PHE A 193 -4.99 -0.24 10.56
C PHE A 193 -6.12 0.24 11.49
N LEU A 194 -6.43 1.54 11.57
CA LEU A 194 -7.61 2.01 12.31
C LEU A 194 -8.91 1.41 11.76
N MET A 195 -8.96 1.09 10.47
CA MET A 195 -10.14 0.52 9.82
C MET A 195 -10.30 -0.98 10.07
N LEU A 196 -9.19 -1.68 10.32
CA LEU A 196 -9.17 -3.14 10.45
C LEU A 196 -9.00 -3.61 11.90
N LEU A 197 -8.02 -3.04 12.62
CA LEU A 197 -7.70 -3.34 14.02
C LEU A 197 -7.57 -2.02 14.79
N PRO A 198 -8.68 -1.39 15.21
CA PRO A 198 -8.69 -0.02 15.70
C PRO A 198 -7.69 0.27 16.83
N MET A 199 -7.58 -0.62 17.81
CA MET A 199 -6.63 -0.45 18.93
C MET A 199 -5.17 -0.55 18.49
N PHE A 200 -4.86 -1.46 17.56
CA PHE A 200 -3.52 -1.60 17.00
C PHE A 200 -3.16 -0.39 16.13
N GLY A 201 -4.09 0.05 15.27
CA GLY A 201 -3.95 1.28 14.49
C GLY A 201 -3.73 2.51 15.36
N ALA A 202 -4.53 2.68 16.43
CA ALA A 202 -4.40 3.79 17.37
C ALA A 202 -3.06 3.78 18.10
N ALA A 203 -2.58 2.60 18.51
CA ALA A 203 -1.26 2.47 19.12
C ALA A 203 -0.14 2.88 18.14
N LEU A 204 -0.19 2.44 16.88
CA LEU A 204 0.78 2.83 15.86
C LEU A 204 0.74 4.33 15.58
N VAL A 205 -0.45 4.94 15.51
CA VAL A 205 -0.60 6.38 15.33
C VAL A 205 -0.02 7.15 16.53
N ALA A 206 -0.30 6.70 17.76
CA ALA A 206 0.25 7.31 18.96
C ALA A 206 1.79 7.22 19.01
N VAL A 207 2.36 6.07 18.66
CA VAL A 207 3.82 5.89 18.51
C VAL A 207 4.35 6.85 17.45
N GLY A 208 3.69 6.94 16.29
CA GLY A 208 4.09 7.82 15.20
C GLY A 208 4.15 9.29 15.62
N ILE A 209 3.09 9.78 16.27
CA ILE A 209 3.03 11.14 16.82
C ILE A 209 4.10 11.34 17.91
N GLY A 210 4.27 10.38 18.81
CA GLY A 210 5.26 10.44 19.89
C GLY A 210 6.68 10.56 19.36
N LEU A 211 7.05 9.81 18.31
CA LEU A 211 8.35 9.90 17.65
C LEU A 211 8.59 11.28 17.01
N MET A 212 7.59 11.84 16.33
CA MET A 212 7.70 13.17 15.73
C MET A 212 7.83 14.27 16.79
N LEU A 213 7.06 14.18 17.87
CA LEU A 213 7.15 15.14 18.98
C LEU A 213 8.52 15.03 19.68
N GLY A 214 8.98 13.82 19.96
CA GLY A 214 10.31 13.58 20.54
C GLY A 214 11.43 14.17 19.68
N GLU A 215 11.42 13.92 18.37
CA GLU A 215 12.41 14.49 17.44
C GLU A 215 12.37 16.02 17.42
N ARG A 216 11.17 16.62 17.50
CA ARG A 216 11.02 18.07 17.60
C ARG A 216 11.70 18.63 18.86
N PHE A 217 11.55 17.95 20.00
CA PHE A 217 12.21 18.37 21.24
C PHE A 217 13.73 18.19 21.21
N LEU A 218 14.24 17.18 20.50
CA LEU A 218 15.69 16.93 20.39
C LEU A 218 16.39 17.91 19.43
N ARG A 219 15.66 18.53 18.51
CA ARG A 219 16.20 19.49 17.51
C ARG A 219 16.01 20.96 17.88
N GLY A 220 15.15 21.26 18.85
CA GLY A 220 14.88 22.63 19.35
C GLY A 220 15.81 23.00 20.48
#